data_AF-A0A1M7YK17-F1
#
_entry.id   AF-A0A1M7YK17-F1
#
_cell.length_a   1.000
_cell.length_b   1.000
_cell.length_c   1.000
_cell.angle_alpha   90.00
_cell.angle_beta   90.00
_cell.angle_gamma   90.00
#
_symmetry.space_group_name_H-M   'P 1'
#
loop_
_entity.id
_entity.type
_entity.pdbx_description
1 polymer ?
#
loop_
_entity_poly.entity_id
_entity_poly.type
_entity_poly.pdbx_seq_one_letter_code
_entity_poly.pdbx_strand_id
1 'polypeptide(L)'
;MFDCGCDMHQSFLEVVTLDAPIVIRDAIMGTGKSSAMIKRFNELAERGKQYDEPYLVVLPYLDEIKRYQQACPGMNFQEPLDDRQRAKIGKEGQSVRGANGATSKTDDLKILLSGGYNILTTHSLFEQWNEEVALLIRDGGYHVIIDEEIGCIEPLRLDLSKGDRQDLLRLGYLSIDPETNRASWAFDKSDDAEGKYTGYSKYQKIRNYCELGSLYLYGNRVMLKSGV
;
A
#
# COMPACT_ATOMS: atom_id res chain seq x y z
N MET A 1 1.23 -28.29 43.25
CA MET A 1 0.19 -28.84 42.37
C MET A 1 -0.12 -27.71 41.38
N PHE A 2 0.53 -27.77 40.22
CA PHE A 2 0.38 -26.80 39.16
C PHE A 2 -1.00 -27.02 38.53
N ASP A 3 -1.81 -25.97 38.44
CA ASP A 3 -2.91 -25.94 37.49
C ASP A 3 -2.71 -24.72 36.59
N CYS A 4 -2.62 -25.02 35.30
CA CYS A 4 -2.24 -24.14 34.22
C CYS A 4 -3.52 -23.89 33.44
N GLY A 5 -4.21 -22.78 33.73
CA GLY A 5 -5.39 -22.33 33.00
C GLY A 5 -5.00 -21.25 32.00
N CYS A 6 -4.74 -21.68 30.77
CA CYS A 6 -4.26 -20.91 29.62
C CYS A 6 -5.11 -19.65 29.33
N ASP A 7 -4.44 -18.50 29.25
CA ASP A 7 -4.95 -17.25 28.66
C ASP A 7 -5.36 -17.49 27.20
N MET A 8 -6.66 -17.50 26.93
CA MET A 8 -7.17 -17.27 25.58
C MET A 8 -7.07 -15.78 25.28
N HIS A 9 -5.90 -15.37 24.79
CA HIS A 9 -5.80 -14.14 24.02
C HIS A 9 -6.62 -14.30 22.73
N GLN A 10 -7.89 -13.93 22.78
CA GLN A 10 -8.65 -13.55 21.59
C GLN A 10 -8.01 -12.27 21.06
N SER A 11 -7.12 -12.41 20.08
CA SER A 11 -6.73 -11.32 19.20
C SER A 11 -7.95 -10.91 18.39
N PHE A 12 -8.69 -9.92 18.89
CA PHE A 12 -9.66 -9.19 18.09
C PHE A 12 -8.88 -8.45 17.00
N LEU A 13 -8.98 -8.93 15.76
CA LEU A 13 -8.71 -8.11 14.58
C LEU A 13 -9.75 -7.00 14.58
N GLU A 14 -9.39 -5.85 15.14
CA GLU A 14 -10.20 -4.64 15.04
C GLU A 14 -10.14 -4.17 13.58
N VAL A 15 -11.14 -4.57 12.79
CA VAL A 15 -11.31 -4.06 11.44
C VAL A 15 -11.52 -2.56 11.58
N VAL A 16 -10.52 -1.76 11.20
CA VAL A 16 -10.62 -0.30 11.13
C VAL A 16 -11.72 0.02 10.12
N THR A 17 -12.91 0.31 10.64
CA THR A 17 -14.05 0.74 9.84
C THR A 17 -13.92 2.24 9.63
N LEU A 18 -13.71 2.64 8.37
CA LEU A 18 -13.87 4.03 7.97
C LEU A 18 -15.39 4.25 7.85
N ASP A 19 -16.02 4.85 8.87
CA ASP A 19 -17.44 5.21 8.86
C ASP A 19 -17.79 6.33 7.84
N ALA A 20 -16.83 6.72 6.98
CA ALA A 20 -17.01 7.71 5.94
C ALA A 20 -17.71 7.09 4.70
N PRO A 21 -18.64 7.82 4.05
CA PRO A 21 -19.28 7.33 2.84
C PRO A 21 -18.27 7.18 1.71
N ILE A 22 -18.10 5.95 1.21
CA ILE A 22 -17.30 5.68 0.01
C ILE A 22 -18.10 6.17 -1.22
N VAL A 23 -17.55 7.13 -1.95
CA VAL A 23 -18.17 7.68 -3.17
C VAL A 23 -17.39 7.21 -4.40
N ILE A 24 -17.98 6.30 -5.16
CA ILE A 24 -17.43 5.84 -6.44
C ILE A 24 -17.98 6.72 -7.55
N ARG A 25 -17.09 7.40 -8.28
CA ARG A 25 -17.43 8.19 -9.47
C ARG A 25 -16.83 7.58 -10.73
N ASP A 26 -17.60 6.70 -11.35
CA ASP A 26 -17.20 6.08 -12.62
C ASP A 26 -17.64 6.94 -13.82
N ALA A 27 -16.75 7.07 -14.78
CA ALA A 27 -17.01 7.67 -16.09
C ALA A 27 -15.99 7.13 -17.09
N ILE A 28 -16.36 7.09 -18.37
CA ILE A 28 -15.50 6.56 -19.44
C ILE A 28 -14.15 7.32 -19.46
N MET A 29 -13.06 6.65 -19.81
CA MET A 29 -11.76 7.31 -20.00
C MET A 29 -11.87 8.45 -21.03
N GLY A 30 -11.21 9.58 -20.75
CA GLY A 30 -11.25 10.76 -21.63
C GLY A 30 -12.48 11.67 -21.47
N THR A 31 -13.42 11.37 -20.57
CA THR A 31 -14.57 12.26 -20.29
C THR A 31 -14.28 13.38 -19.29
N GLY A 32 -13.05 13.47 -18.78
CA GLY A 32 -12.60 14.58 -17.93
C GLY A 32 -12.83 14.41 -16.43
N LYS A 33 -12.83 13.18 -15.89
CA LYS A 33 -12.90 12.91 -14.44
C LYS A 33 -11.86 13.71 -13.65
N SER A 34 -10.58 13.53 -14.00
CA SER A 34 -9.48 14.23 -13.36
C SER A 34 -9.56 15.74 -13.59
N SER A 35 -10.04 16.18 -14.76
CA SER A 35 -10.29 17.61 -15.05
C SER A 35 -11.37 18.19 -14.13
N ALA A 36 -12.44 17.44 -13.84
CA ALA A 36 -13.48 17.84 -12.90
C ALA A 36 -12.94 17.90 -11.47
N MET A 37 -12.04 16.98 -11.08
CA MET A 37 -11.36 17.01 -9.79
C MET A 37 -10.44 18.22 -9.64
N ILE A 38 -9.62 18.51 -10.64
CA ILE A 38 -8.77 19.71 -10.70
C ILE A 38 -9.62 20.98 -10.57
N LYS A 39 -10.73 21.05 -11.30
CA LYS A 39 -11.65 22.19 -11.22
C LYS A 39 -12.18 22.37 -9.79
N ARG A 40 -12.62 21.29 -9.14
CA ARG A 40 -13.09 21.33 -7.75
C ARG A 40 -12.02 21.83 -6.79
N PHE A 41 -10.77 21.35 -6.93
CA PHE A 41 -9.67 21.80 -6.09
C PHE A 41 -9.36 23.29 -6.27
N ASN A 42 -9.37 23.78 -7.51
CA ASN A 42 -9.19 25.21 -7.77
C ASN A 42 -10.32 26.05 -7.18
N GLU A 43 -11.58 25.62 -7.30
CA GLU A 43 -12.71 26.30 -6.66
C GLU A 43 -12.60 26.35 -5.13
N LEU A 44 -12.07 25.30 -4.49
CA LEU A 44 -11.81 25.29 -3.04
C LEU A 44 -10.72 26.30 -2.67
N ALA A 45 -9.60 26.30 -3.41
CA ALA A 45 -8.50 27.22 -3.18
C ALA A 45 -8.90 28.69 -3.40
N GLU A 46 -9.67 28.98 -4.45
CA GLU A 46 -10.21 30.32 -4.73
C GLU A 46 -11.11 30.83 -3.60
N ARG A 47 -11.83 29.92 -2.91
CA ARG A 47 -12.66 30.24 -1.75
C ARG A 47 -11.89 30.31 -0.44
N GLY A 48 -10.58 30.08 -0.45
CA GLY A 48 -9.74 30.03 0.75
C GLY A 48 -10.01 28.81 1.63
N LYS A 49 -10.54 27.73 1.06
CA LYS A 49 -10.96 26.50 1.76
C LYS A 49 -10.04 25.30 1.52
N GLN A 50 -8.83 25.55 1.01
CA GLN A 50 -7.86 24.50 0.69
C GLN A 50 -7.35 23.72 1.92
N TYR A 51 -7.60 24.23 3.13
CA TYR A 51 -7.20 23.63 4.40
C TYR A 51 -8.40 23.31 5.31
N ASP A 52 -9.65 23.46 4.82
CA ASP A 52 -10.84 23.09 5.59
C ASP A 52 -10.84 21.58 5.88
N GLU A 53 -10.38 20.79 4.89
CA GLU A 53 -10.28 19.33 4.97
C GLU A 53 -9.02 18.87 4.22
N PRO A 54 -8.23 17.93 4.77
CA PRO A 54 -7.03 17.45 4.10
C PRO A 54 -7.35 16.38 3.04
N TYR A 55 -6.68 16.46 1.89
CA TYR A 55 -6.88 15.55 0.77
C TYR A 55 -5.67 14.65 0.55
N LEU A 56 -5.92 13.37 0.28
CA LEU A 56 -4.91 12.39 -0.15
C LEU A 56 -5.32 11.83 -1.51
N VAL A 57 -4.64 12.24 -2.57
CA VAL A 57 -4.93 11.78 -3.93
C VAL A 57 -3.90 10.75 -4.36
N VAL A 58 -4.39 9.57 -4.74
CA VAL A 58 -3.63 8.41 -5.19
C VAL A 58 -3.76 8.37 -6.72
N LEU A 59 -2.61 8.51 -7.40
CA LEU A 59 -2.51 8.67 -8.85
C LEU A 59 -1.68 7.54 -9.46
N PRO A 60 -1.90 7.17 -10.74
CA PRO A 60 -1.22 6.03 -11.36
C PRO A 60 0.29 6.29 -11.57
N TYR A 61 0.68 7.54 -11.88
CA TYR A 61 2.02 7.87 -12.36
C TYR A 61 2.57 9.19 -11.79
N LEU A 62 3.89 9.40 -11.90
CA LEU A 62 4.58 10.60 -11.39
C LEU A 62 4.33 11.86 -12.23
N ASP A 63 4.09 11.72 -13.53
CA ASP A 63 3.67 12.81 -14.41
C ASP A 63 2.27 13.33 -14.06
N GLU A 64 1.38 12.44 -13.65
CA GLU A 64 0.07 12.80 -13.09
C GLU A 64 0.20 13.64 -11.81
N ILE A 65 1.11 13.29 -10.89
CA ILE A 65 1.42 14.13 -9.72
C ILE A 65 1.81 15.55 -10.16
N LYS A 66 2.74 15.66 -11.11
CA LYS A 66 3.18 16.97 -11.65
C LYS A 66 2.02 17.73 -12.28
N ARG A 67 1.13 17.05 -13.01
CA ARG A 67 -0.05 17.64 -13.63
C ARG A 67 -0.98 18.25 -12.59
N TYR A 68 -1.26 17.54 -11.49
CA TYR A 68 -2.08 18.05 -10.40
C TYR A 68 -1.40 19.23 -9.67
N GLN A 69 -0.09 19.15 -9.38
CA GLN A 69 0.64 20.25 -8.74
C GLN A 69 0.61 21.54 -9.59
N GLN A 70 0.82 21.42 -10.90
CA GLN A 70 0.79 22.55 -11.83
C GLN A 70 -0.62 23.11 -12.00
N ALA A 71 -1.63 22.25 -12.07
CA ALA A 71 -3.00 22.67 -12.30
C ALA A 71 -3.72 23.18 -11.04
N CYS A 72 -3.25 22.80 -9.85
CA CYS A 72 -3.85 23.14 -8.55
C CYS A 72 -2.86 23.83 -7.59
N PRO A 73 -2.20 24.95 -7.97
CA PRO A 73 -1.17 25.58 -7.15
C PRO A 73 -1.70 26.05 -5.79
N GLY A 74 -2.98 26.44 -5.71
CA GLY A 74 -3.62 26.91 -4.48
C GLY A 74 -3.88 25.82 -3.43
N MET A 75 -3.84 24.55 -3.81
CA MET A 75 -4.00 23.43 -2.86
C MET A 75 -2.72 23.11 -2.08
N ASN A 76 -1.56 23.60 -2.55
CA ASN A 76 -0.25 23.36 -1.91
C ASN A 76 0.06 21.87 -1.66
N PHE A 77 -0.25 21.03 -2.64
CA PHE A 77 -0.02 19.58 -2.59
C PHE A 77 1.47 19.24 -2.35
N GLN A 78 1.73 18.33 -1.42
CA GLN A 78 3.04 17.73 -1.17
C GLN A 78 3.07 16.30 -1.73
N GLU A 79 4.24 15.88 -2.23
CA GLU A 79 4.47 14.47 -2.59
C GLU A 79 5.42 13.82 -1.57
N PRO A 80 5.24 12.53 -1.22
CA PRO A 80 6.18 11.80 -0.39
C PRO A 80 7.52 11.56 -1.11
N LEU A 81 8.61 11.95 -0.45
CA LEU A 81 9.97 11.90 -0.98
C LEU A 81 10.90 11.06 -0.10
N ASP A 82 11.84 10.37 -0.74
CA ASP A 82 12.97 9.79 -0.01
C ASP A 82 14.08 10.83 0.23
N ASP A 83 15.07 10.47 1.06
CA ASP A 83 16.22 11.33 1.35
C ASP A 83 16.97 11.81 0.10
N ARG A 84 17.09 10.95 -0.93
CA ARG A 84 17.79 11.31 -2.17
C ARG A 84 17.04 12.37 -2.94
N GLN A 85 15.71 12.29 -2.98
CA GLN A 85 14.87 13.28 -3.62
C GLN A 85 14.82 14.58 -2.81
N ARG A 86 14.73 14.52 -1.47
CA ARG A 86 14.79 15.70 -0.59
C ARG A 86 16.11 16.47 -0.74
N ALA A 87 17.24 15.75 -0.82
CA ALA A 87 18.55 16.35 -1.05
C ALA A 87 18.61 17.12 -2.38
N LYS A 88 18.06 16.54 -3.46
CA LYS A 88 18.03 17.18 -4.79
C LYS A 88 17.24 18.49 -4.81
N ILE A 89 16.24 18.64 -3.95
CA ILE A 89 15.39 19.85 -3.86
C ILE A 89 15.83 20.80 -2.73
N GLY A 90 16.98 20.54 -2.08
CA GLY A 90 17.53 21.41 -1.06
C GLY A 90 16.75 21.44 0.27
N LYS A 91 15.92 20.43 0.55
CA LYS A 91 15.15 20.29 1.80
C LYS A 91 15.78 19.30 2.78
N GLU A 92 17.10 19.37 2.95
CA GLU A 92 17.83 18.52 3.90
C GLU A 92 17.53 18.99 5.34
N GLY A 93 17.04 18.09 6.20
CA GLY A 93 16.91 18.34 7.65
C GLY A 93 15.49 18.41 8.24
N GLN A 94 14.43 18.37 7.43
CA GLN A 94 13.03 18.27 7.92
C GLN A 94 12.49 16.83 7.91
N SER A 95 13.35 15.86 8.17
CA SER A 95 13.02 14.43 8.08
C SER A 95 13.15 13.75 9.43
N VAL A 96 12.12 13.03 9.85
CA VAL A 96 12.21 12.09 10.96
C VAL A 96 13.05 10.92 10.46
N ARG A 97 14.20 10.68 11.09
CA ARG A 97 15.07 9.56 10.71
C ARG A 97 14.35 8.25 11.02
N GLY A 98 14.15 7.41 10.01
CA GLY A 98 13.69 6.04 10.21
C GLY A 98 14.70 5.26 11.06
N ALA A 99 14.32 4.04 11.50
CA ALA A 99 15.13 3.20 12.40
C ALA A 99 16.59 2.98 11.93
N ASN A 100 16.85 3.11 10.63
CA ASN A 100 18.17 2.93 10.01
C ASN A 100 18.90 4.26 9.71
N GLY A 101 18.40 5.40 10.20
CA GLY A 101 18.98 6.72 9.96
C GLY A 101 18.62 7.37 8.62
N ALA A 102 17.88 6.66 7.76
CA ALA A 102 17.37 7.13 6.47
C ALA A 102 15.84 7.25 6.49
N THR A 103 15.27 8.21 5.77
CA THR A 103 13.82 8.40 5.61
C THR A 103 13.35 7.71 4.34
N SER A 104 12.45 6.73 4.47
CA SER A 104 11.76 6.16 3.32
C SER A 104 10.61 7.07 2.85
N LYS A 105 10.11 6.86 1.63
CA LYS A 105 8.90 7.55 1.16
C LYS A 105 7.69 7.29 2.06
N THR A 106 7.60 6.10 2.64
CA THR A 106 6.52 5.74 3.56
C THR A 106 6.65 6.52 4.87
N ASP A 107 7.86 6.69 5.39
CA ASP A 107 8.10 7.53 6.58
C ASP A 107 7.75 8.99 6.29
N ASP A 108 8.14 9.49 5.11
CA ASP A 108 7.79 10.85 4.68
C ASP A 108 6.27 11.04 4.52
N LEU A 109 5.59 10.05 3.95
CA LEU A 109 4.12 10.03 3.89
C LEU A 109 3.49 10.16 5.29
N LYS A 110 3.99 9.41 6.28
CA LYS A 110 3.49 9.51 7.66
C LYS A 110 3.68 10.89 8.27
N ILE A 111 4.82 11.54 7.98
CA ILE A 111 5.09 12.92 8.41
C ILE A 111 4.07 13.87 7.77
N LEU A 112 3.83 13.72 6.47
CA LEU A 112 2.86 14.55 5.75
C LEU A 112 1.43 14.33 6.26
N LEU A 113 1.04 13.09 6.53
CA LEU A 113 -0.27 12.76 7.10
C LEU A 113 -0.44 13.35 8.50
N SER A 114 0.57 13.18 9.37
CA SER A 114 0.55 13.75 10.72
C SER A 114 0.50 15.27 10.73
N GLY A 115 1.03 15.91 9.67
CA GLY A 115 1.01 17.36 9.50
C GLY A 115 -0.27 17.92 8.87
N GLY A 116 -1.22 17.07 8.46
CA GLY A 116 -2.47 17.53 7.83
C GLY A 116 -2.27 18.16 6.45
N TYR A 117 -1.19 17.83 5.74
CA TYR A 117 -0.93 18.36 4.41
C TYR A 117 -1.87 17.75 3.36
N ASN A 118 -2.17 18.52 2.31
CA ASN A 118 -2.73 17.96 1.08
C ASN A 118 -1.64 17.15 0.37
N ILE A 119 -1.91 15.89 0.03
CA ILE A 119 -0.90 14.93 -0.44
C ILE A 119 -1.30 14.37 -1.80
N LEU A 120 -0.32 14.27 -2.70
CA LEU A 120 -0.39 13.48 -3.93
C LEU A 120 0.59 12.31 -3.81
N THR A 121 0.15 11.10 -4.12
CA THR A 121 1.00 9.91 -4.07
C THR A 121 0.71 8.96 -5.22
N THR A 122 1.61 8.01 -5.47
CA THR A 122 1.43 7.00 -6.51
C THR A 122 0.74 5.75 -5.99
N HIS A 123 0.09 4.99 -6.90
CA HIS A 123 -0.45 3.66 -6.62
C HIS A 123 0.61 2.72 -6.01
N SER A 124 1.85 2.80 -6.48
CA SER A 124 2.95 1.98 -5.96
C SER A 124 3.32 2.27 -4.49
N LEU A 125 3.05 3.47 -3.98
CA LEU A 125 3.22 3.77 -2.56
C LEU A 125 1.97 3.35 -1.77
N PHE A 126 0.78 3.46 -2.38
CA PHE A 126 -0.48 2.94 -1.83
C PHE A 126 -0.41 1.44 -1.54
N GLU A 127 0.13 0.64 -2.46
CA GLU A 127 0.33 -0.81 -2.26
C GLU A 127 1.22 -1.17 -1.04
N GLN A 128 1.92 -0.20 -0.44
CA GLN A 128 2.79 -0.38 0.72
C GLN A 128 2.18 0.14 2.03
N TRP A 129 0.91 0.58 2.00
CA TRP A 129 0.24 1.10 3.19
C TRP A 129 0.03 0.00 4.23
N ASN A 130 0.31 0.35 5.48
CA ASN A 130 0.09 -0.51 6.64
C ASN A 130 -0.98 0.09 7.54
N GLU A 131 -1.33 -0.64 8.60
CA GLU A 131 -2.35 -0.22 9.58
C GLU A 131 -2.08 1.18 10.15
N GLU A 132 -0.82 1.52 10.42
CA GLU A 132 -0.43 2.85 10.92
C GLU A 132 -0.79 3.99 9.95
N VAL A 133 -0.58 3.79 8.64
CA VAL A 133 -1.00 4.77 7.62
C VAL A 133 -2.52 4.90 7.59
N ALA A 134 -3.26 3.79 7.68
CA ALA A 134 -4.72 3.81 7.71
C ALA A 134 -5.26 4.57 8.93
N LEU A 135 -4.65 4.39 10.11
CA LEU A 135 -4.98 5.12 11.33
C LEU A 135 -4.69 6.63 11.17
N LEU A 136 -3.55 7.01 10.61
CA LEU A 136 -3.20 8.42 10.37
C LEU A 136 -4.18 9.11 9.39
N ILE A 137 -4.62 8.40 8.35
CA ILE A 137 -5.63 8.90 7.40
C ILE A 137 -6.96 9.13 8.12
N ARG A 138 -7.42 8.13 8.90
CA ARG A 138 -8.68 8.20 9.65
C ARG A 138 -8.65 9.32 10.68
N ASP A 139 -7.63 9.34 11.54
CA ASP A 139 -7.52 10.27 12.65
C ASP A 139 -7.24 11.70 12.16
N GLY A 140 -6.59 11.85 11.00
CA GLY A 140 -6.41 13.12 10.30
C GLY A 140 -7.64 13.60 9.52
N GLY A 141 -8.70 12.81 9.41
CA GLY A 141 -9.92 13.18 8.68
C GLY A 141 -9.70 13.34 7.17
N TYR A 142 -8.81 12.55 6.58
CA TYR A 142 -8.43 12.67 5.18
C TYR A 142 -9.53 12.24 4.21
N HIS A 143 -9.75 13.06 3.18
CA HIS A 143 -10.50 12.65 1.98
C HIS A 143 -9.56 11.92 1.03
N VAL A 144 -9.70 10.60 0.96
CA VAL A 144 -8.92 9.76 0.05
C VAL A 144 -9.59 9.70 -1.32
N ILE A 145 -8.87 10.10 -2.36
CA ILE A 145 -9.31 10.06 -3.75
C ILE A 145 -8.36 9.16 -4.51
N ILE A 146 -8.89 8.15 -5.19
CA ILE A 146 -8.11 7.27 -6.07
C ILE A 146 -8.50 7.64 -7.50
N ASP A 147 -7.55 8.17 -8.27
CA ASP A 147 -7.74 8.47 -9.69
C ASP A 147 -7.20 7.31 -10.52
N GLU A 148 -8.00 6.87 -11.49
CA GLU A 148 -7.82 5.62 -12.23
C GLU A 148 -7.84 4.35 -11.36
N GLU A 149 -8.13 3.21 -12.00
CA GLU A 149 -8.22 1.93 -11.31
C GLU A 149 -6.83 1.49 -10.84
N ILE A 150 -6.71 1.05 -9.58
CA ILE A 150 -5.54 0.26 -9.15
C ILE A 150 -5.71 -1.11 -9.80
N GLY A 151 -4.76 -1.56 -10.62
CA GLY A 151 -4.84 -2.85 -11.29
C GLY A 151 -5.15 -3.97 -10.28
N CYS A 152 -6.41 -4.43 -10.26
CA CYS A 152 -6.89 -5.30 -9.19
C CYS A 152 -6.27 -6.70 -9.23
N ILE A 153 -5.79 -7.15 -10.39
CA ILE A 153 -5.19 -8.48 -10.56
C ILE A 153 -3.99 -8.37 -11.49
N GLU A 154 -2.81 -8.63 -10.96
CA GLU A 154 -1.58 -8.65 -11.74
C GLU A 154 -0.86 -10.00 -11.60
N PRO A 155 -0.23 -10.52 -12.67
CA PRO A 155 0.68 -11.64 -12.53
C PRO A 155 1.80 -11.26 -11.57
N LEU A 156 2.04 -12.10 -10.55
CA LEU A 156 3.16 -11.93 -9.64
C LEU A 156 4.47 -12.19 -10.40
N ARG A 157 5.06 -11.11 -10.91
CA ARG A 157 6.36 -11.12 -11.59
C ARG A 157 7.45 -11.14 -10.53
N LEU A 158 7.87 -12.34 -10.15
CA LEU A 158 9.11 -12.52 -9.41
C LEU A 158 10.19 -13.01 -10.36
N ASP A 159 11.43 -12.62 -10.09
CA ASP A 159 12.65 -13.18 -10.68
C ASP A 159 12.90 -14.61 -10.16
N LEU A 160 11.85 -15.43 -10.14
CA LEU A 160 11.91 -16.85 -9.85
C LEU A 160 12.20 -17.58 -11.15
N SER A 161 13.20 -18.46 -11.11
CA SER A 161 13.39 -19.44 -12.17
C SER A 161 12.12 -20.32 -12.28
N LYS A 162 11.91 -20.96 -13.43
CA LYS A 162 10.80 -21.93 -13.58
C LYS A 162 10.87 -23.06 -12.54
N GLY A 163 12.07 -23.44 -12.11
CA GLY A 163 12.29 -24.43 -11.05
C GLY A 163 11.80 -23.96 -9.68
N ASP A 164 12.11 -22.72 -9.30
CA ASP A 164 11.75 -22.17 -7.99
C ASP A 164 10.23 -22.13 -7.76
N ARG A 165 9.44 -21.83 -8.80
CA ARG A 165 7.97 -21.84 -8.72
C ARG A 165 7.40 -23.24 -8.53
N GLN A 166 7.98 -24.23 -9.18
CA GLN A 166 7.58 -25.63 -9.00
C GLN A 166 8.01 -26.16 -7.62
N ASP A 167 9.15 -25.70 -7.11
CA ASP A 167 9.63 -26.08 -5.79
C ASP A 167 8.72 -25.53 -4.67
N LEU A 168 8.17 -24.32 -4.80
CA LEU A 168 7.21 -23.77 -3.82
C LEU A 168 5.97 -24.67 -3.63
N LEU A 169 5.45 -25.25 -4.71
CA LEU A 169 4.30 -26.14 -4.66
C LEU A 169 4.71 -27.57 -4.31
N ARG A 170 5.79 -28.08 -4.92
CA ARG A 170 6.26 -29.46 -4.73
C ARG A 170 6.81 -29.72 -3.33
N LEU A 171 7.49 -28.74 -2.74
CA LEU A 171 8.06 -28.83 -1.39
C LEU A 171 7.03 -28.49 -0.30
N GLY A 172 5.77 -28.21 -0.67
CA GLY A 172 4.69 -27.96 0.28
C GLY A 172 4.75 -26.59 0.97
N TYR A 173 5.45 -25.60 0.40
CA TYR A 173 5.55 -24.28 1.01
C TYR A 173 4.27 -23.46 0.90
N LEU A 174 3.44 -23.79 -0.09
CA LEU A 174 2.13 -23.18 -0.29
C LEU A 174 1.04 -24.24 -0.20
N SER A 175 -0.01 -23.92 0.54
CA SER A 175 -1.30 -24.60 0.46
C SER A 175 -2.23 -23.78 -0.43
N ILE A 176 -2.97 -24.44 -1.32
CA ILE A 176 -3.94 -23.79 -2.22
C ILE A 176 -5.34 -24.21 -1.79
N ASP A 177 -6.18 -23.22 -1.52
CA ASP A 177 -7.61 -23.43 -1.30
C ASP A 177 -8.27 -23.90 -2.62
N PRO A 178 -8.89 -25.09 -2.67
CA PRO A 178 -9.46 -25.64 -3.89
C PRO A 178 -10.72 -24.90 -4.38
N GLU A 179 -11.40 -24.14 -3.53
CA GLU A 179 -12.61 -23.38 -3.89
C GLU A 179 -12.26 -21.98 -4.38
N THR A 180 -11.31 -21.31 -3.72
CA THR A 180 -10.96 -19.91 -4.00
C THR A 180 -9.68 -19.74 -4.81
N ASN A 181 -8.90 -20.81 -5.00
CA ASN A 181 -7.54 -20.81 -5.55
C ASN A 181 -6.57 -19.88 -4.82
N ARG A 182 -6.91 -19.43 -3.60
CA ARG A 182 -6.04 -18.60 -2.78
C ARG A 182 -4.87 -19.43 -2.26
N ALA A 183 -3.67 -18.87 -2.33
CA ALA A 183 -2.46 -19.46 -1.80
C ALA A 183 -2.20 -18.97 -0.36
N SER A 184 -1.90 -19.90 0.53
CA SER A 184 -1.51 -19.65 1.92
C SER A 184 -0.14 -20.25 2.20
N TRP A 185 0.64 -19.58 3.03
CA TRP A 185 1.96 -20.08 3.43
C TRP A 185 1.80 -21.24 4.39
N ALA A 186 2.33 -22.41 4.05
CA ALA A 186 2.13 -23.66 4.78
C ALA A 186 3.40 -24.19 5.46
N PHE A 187 4.56 -23.60 5.18
CA PHE A 187 5.84 -24.07 5.72
C PHE A 187 6.18 -23.41 7.06
N ASP A 188 6.35 -24.23 8.10
CA ASP A 188 6.96 -23.82 9.36
C ASP A 188 8.46 -24.16 9.37
N LYS A 189 9.26 -23.26 9.94
CA LYS A 189 10.69 -23.44 10.15
C LYS A 189 10.97 -24.59 11.12
N SER A 190 10.02 -24.97 11.98
CA SER A 190 10.12 -26.16 12.83
C SER A 190 10.22 -27.47 12.04
N ASP A 191 9.78 -27.47 10.78
CA ASP A 191 9.76 -28.65 9.93
C ASP A 191 11.08 -28.86 9.17
N ASP A 192 12.02 -27.90 9.23
CA ASP A 192 13.38 -28.01 8.67
C ASP A 192 14.36 -28.71 9.62
N ALA A 193 14.06 -29.95 9.99
CA ALA A 193 14.86 -30.75 10.92
C ALA A 193 16.32 -30.96 10.46
N GLU A 194 16.60 -30.81 9.15
CA GLU A 194 17.92 -31.01 8.56
C GLU A 194 18.67 -29.69 8.28
N GLY A 195 18.08 -28.53 8.61
CA GLY A 195 18.70 -27.22 8.39
C GLY A 195 19.07 -26.93 6.93
N LYS A 196 18.37 -27.58 5.98
CA LYS A 196 18.67 -27.48 4.54
C LYS A 196 18.09 -26.22 3.91
N TYR A 197 17.25 -25.47 4.63
CA TYR A 197 16.52 -24.35 4.07
C TYR A 197 17.22 -23.00 4.28
N THR A 198 17.86 -22.51 3.20
CA THR A 198 18.52 -21.19 3.16
C THR A 198 17.64 -20.09 2.52
N GLY A 199 16.42 -20.42 2.09
CA GLY A 199 15.59 -19.64 1.17
C GLY A 199 14.66 -18.58 1.80
N TYR A 200 14.72 -18.35 3.11
CA TYR A 200 13.78 -17.47 3.82
C TYR A 200 13.75 -16.03 3.26
N SER A 201 14.90 -15.50 2.83
CA SER A 201 14.97 -14.17 2.20
C SER A 201 14.47 -14.17 0.76
N LYS A 202 14.62 -15.28 0.03
CA LYS A 202 14.28 -15.39 -1.40
C LYS A 202 12.77 -15.36 -1.63
N TYR A 203 11.99 -15.92 -0.70
CA TYR A 203 10.53 -16.05 -0.83
C TYR A 203 9.74 -15.11 0.09
N GLN A 204 10.42 -14.17 0.77
CA GLN A 204 9.81 -13.24 1.71
C GLN A 204 8.63 -12.48 1.09
N LYS A 205 8.75 -12.03 -0.17
CA LYS A 205 7.65 -11.36 -0.87
C LYS A 205 6.41 -12.25 -1.06
N ILE A 206 6.60 -13.53 -1.38
CA ILE A 206 5.51 -14.49 -1.58
C ILE A 206 4.78 -14.73 -0.27
N ARG A 207 5.55 -14.90 0.81
CA ARG A 207 5.02 -15.04 2.15
C ARG A 207 4.17 -13.83 2.54
N ASN A 208 4.66 -12.61 2.31
CA ASN A 208 3.89 -11.41 2.60
C ASN A 208 2.56 -11.39 1.82
N TYR A 209 2.54 -11.73 0.53
CA TYR A 209 1.29 -11.82 -0.23
C TYR A 209 0.34 -12.93 0.28
N CYS A 210 0.88 -14.04 0.79
CA CYS A 210 0.06 -15.08 1.42
C CYS A 210 -0.54 -14.61 2.75
N GLU A 211 0.25 -13.93 3.59
CA GLU A 211 -0.17 -13.39 4.88
C GLU A 211 -1.23 -12.29 4.71
N LEU A 212 -1.10 -11.48 3.65
CA LEU A 212 -2.10 -10.48 3.26
C LEU A 212 -3.33 -11.09 2.57
N GLY A 213 -3.37 -12.40 2.33
CA GLY A 213 -4.49 -13.07 1.63
C GLY A 213 -4.66 -12.65 0.17
N SER A 214 -3.63 -12.07 -0.44
CA SER A 214 -3.68 -11.45 -1.77
C SER A 214 -2.97 -12.27 -2.86
N LEU A 215 -2.57 -13.52 -2.57
CA LEU A 215 -1.95 -14.43 -3.53
C LEU A 215 -2.94 -15.50 -4.03
N TYR A 216 -3.01 -15.69 -5.34
CA TYR A 216 -3.88 -16.68 -5.99
C TYR A 216 -3.11 -17.50 -7.02
N LEU A 217 -3.49 -18.76 -7.24
CA LEU A 217 -2.92 -19.63 -8.26
C LEU A 217 -3.91 -19.77 -9.44
N TYR A 218 -3.52 -19.31 -10.62
CA TYR A 218 -4.30 -19.38 -11.84
C TYR A 218 -3.68 -20.36 -12.85
N GLY A 219 -4.34 -21.52 -13.00
CA GLY A 219 -3.71 -22.70 -13.60
C GLY A 219 -2.48 -23.14 -12.79
N ASN A 220 -1.97 -24.35 -13.03
CA ASN A 220 -0.87 -24.92 -12.23
C ASN A 220 0.49 -24.18 -12.34
N ARG A 221 0.52 -22.92 -12.80
CA ARG A 221 1.74 -22.20 -13.22
C ARG A 221 1.75 -20.69 -12.95
N VAL A 222 0.62 -20.00 -12.87
CA VAL A 222 0.59 -18.53 -12.76
C VAL A 222 0.17 -18.13 -11.36
N MET A 223 1.03 -17.43 -10.63
CA MET A 223 0.63 -16.77 -9.38
C MET A 223 0.13 -15.37 -9.72
N LEU A 224 -1.05 -15.03 -9.24
CA LEU A 224 -1.66 -13.71 -9.35
C LEU A 224 -1.59 -13.02 -7.99
N LYS A 225 -1.18 -11.75 -7.98
CA LYS A 225 -1.39 -10.87 -6.83
C LYS A 225 -2.68 -10.08 -7.06
N SER A 226 -3.51 -10.00 -6.02
CA SER A 226 -4.53 -8.95 -5.96
C SER A 226 -3.82 -7.63 -5.65
N GLY A 227 -4.24 -6.55 -6.30
CA GLY A 227 -4.00 -5.21 -5.79
C GLY A 227 -4.58 -5.14 -4.38
N VAL A 228 -3.82 -4.57 -3.45
CA VAL A 228 -4.29 -4.21 -2.11
C VAL A 228 -5.01 -2.88 -2.22
#